data_AF-A0A6N4GZF4-F1
#
_entry.id   AF-A0A6N4GZF4-F1
#
_cell.length_a   1.000
_cell.length_b   1.000
_cell.length_c   1.000
_cell.angle_alpha   90.00
_cell.angle_beta   90.00
_cell.angle_gamma   90.00
#
_symmetry.space_group_name_H-M   'P 1'
#
loop_
_entity.id
_entity.type
_entity.pdbx_description
1 polymer ?
#
loop_
_entity_poly.entity_id
_entity_poly.type
_entity_poly.pdbx_seq_one_letter_code
_entity_poly.pdbx_strand_id
1 'polypeptide(L)'
;MKAIRYIAILILAAALAACGEKSEPYYTTSYPVSRVEATVTLGAAATATAEDEPEPEPEPEPEPEPDPIIEAIRADVLAEAPVQAGGGYVLEFLYHNSGWLYITPAPDAAPITGSFNKEPDKPDQLRFFYEDADYTYAVSYYSEEGKSLTLLTVDLTAKYQALYPTAGITKVERLEYTTHPF
;
A
#
# COMPACT_ATOMS: atom_id res chain seq x y z
N MET A 1 53.38 -5.20 -23.12
CA MET A 1 51.92 -5.31 -23.42
C MET A 1 51.07 -5.91 -22.30
N LYS A 2 51.63 -6.53 -21.24
CA LYS A 2 50.83 -7.01 -20.09
C LYS A 2 50.53 -5.91 -19.05
N ALA A 3 51.50 -5.04 -18.74
CA ALA A 3 51.33 -3.97 -17.73
C ALA A 3 50.26 -2.91 -18.08
N ILE A 4 50.14 -2.55 -19.37
CA ILE A 4 49.14 -1.56 -19.84
C ILE A 4 47.70 -2.11 -19.67
N ARG A 5 47.51 -3.42 -19.77
CA ARG A 5 46.19 -4.07 -19.56
C ARG A 5 45.77 -4.03 -18.08
N TYR A 6 46.71 -4.18 -17.15
CA TYR A 6 46.39 -4.11 -15.71
C TYR A 6 46.06 -2.69 -15.24
N ILE A 7 46.71 -1.66 -15.80
CA ILE A 7 46.43 -0.26 -15.47
C ILE A 7 45.05 0.15 -15.99
N ALA A 8 44.68 -0.26 -17.21
CA ALA A 8 43.34 0.00 -17.76
C ALA A 8 42.22 -0.68 -16.94
N ILE A 9 42.44 -1.91 -16.46
CA ILE A 9 41.47 -2.64 -15.63
C ILE A 9 41.32 -1.98 -14.25
N LEU A 10 42.41 -1.51 -13.63
CA LEU A 10 42.35 -0.83 -12.34
C LEU A 10 41.67 0.55 -12.43
N ILE A 11 41.88 1.30 -13.52
CA ILE A 11 41.19 2.57 -13.75
C ILE A 11 39.69 2.35 -13.99
N LEU A 12 39.31 1.31 -14.71
CA LEU A 12 37.89 0.96 -14.94
C LEU A 12 37.19 0.51 -13.64
N ALA A 13 37.88 -0.23 -12.77
CA ALA A 13 37.36 -0.60 -11.46
C ALA A 13 37.23 0.61 -10.50
N ALA A 14 38.18 1.55 -10.55
CA ALA A 14 38.11 2.79 -9.78
C ALA A 14 36.99 3.73 -10.27
N ALA A 15 36.72 3.76 -11.58
CA ALA A 15 35.61 4.53 -12.15
C ALA A 15 34.23 3.95 -11.77
N LEU A 16 34.10 2.63 -11.66
CA LEU A 16 32.86 1.99 -11.19
C LEU A 16 32.59 2.25 -9.70
N ALA A 17 33.65 2.37 -8.88
CA ALA A 17 33.51 2.71 -7.46
C ALA A 17 33.21 4.21 -7.22
N ALA A 18 33.52 5.09 -8.18
CA ALA A 18 33.30 6.53 -8.09
C ALA A 18 31.94 7.00 -8.64
N CYS A 19 31.19 6.15 -9.35
CA CYS A 19 29.78 6.39 -9.69
C CYS A 19 28.88 5.72 -8.65
N GLY A 20 28.91 6.20 -7.40
CA GLY A 20 28.11 5.55 -6.35
C GLY A 20 28.08 6.27 -5.00
N GLU A 21 28.42 7.56 -4.92
CA GLU A 21 27.96 8.33 -3.76
C GLU A 21 26.43 8.33 -3.82
N LYS A 22 25.79 7.59 -2.90
CA LYS A 22 24.36 7.77 -2.63
C LYS A 22 24.20 9.26 -2.35
N SER A 23 23.49 9.97 -3.23
CA SER A 23 23.09 11.35 -2.94
C SER A 23 22.42 11.34 -1.57
N GLU A 24 22.92 12.15 -0.63
CA GLU A 24 22.30 12.27 0.68
C GLU A 24 20.86 12.78 0.49
N PRO A 25 19.87 12.17 1.16
CA PRO A 25 18.51 12.69 1.12
C PRO A 25 18.48 14.06 1.77
N TYR A 26 17.84 15.03 1.11
CA TYR A 26 17.69 16.37 1.69
C TYR A 26 16.42 16.48 2.56
N TYR A 27 15.49 15.51 2.46
CA TYR A 27 14.29 15.42 3.28
C TYR A 27 13.88 13.95 3.45
N THR A 28 13.45 13.59 4.66
CA THR A 28 12.95 12.26 4.98
C THR A 28 11.60 12.40 5.68
N THR A 29 10.64 11.58 5.28
CA THR A 29 9.35 11.46 5.96
C THR A 29 9.04 10.01 6.27
N SER A 30 8.31 9.78 7.35
CA SER A 30 7.97 8.44 7.84
C SER A 30 6.46 8.31 8.04
N TYR A 31 5.93 7.17 7.63
CA TYR A 31 4.53 6.78 7.76
C TYR A 31 4.46 5.45 8.53
N PRO A 32 4.61 5.47 9.88
CA PRO A 32 4.41 4.28 10.68
C PRO A 32 2.93 3.90 10.62
N VAL A 33 2.63 2.62 10.42
CA VAL A 33 1.25 2.12 10.24
C VAL A 33 0.73 1.58 11.57
N SER A 34 -0.42 2.08 12.03
CA SER A 34 -1.07 1.64 13.27
C SER A 34 -2.12 0.57 13.05
N ARG A 35 -2.82 0.62 11.91
CA ARG A 35 -3.78 -0.41 11.50
C ARG A 35 -3.96 -0.46 9.99
N VAL A 36 -4.36 -1.62 9.50
CA VAL A 36 -4.74 -1.84 8.11
C VAL A 36 -6.16 -2.37 8.07
N GLU A 37 -6.97 -1.82 7.19
CA GLU A 37 -8.36 -2.21 6.98
C GLU A 37 -8.64 -2.47 5.50
N ALA A 38 -9.71 -3.21 5.23
CA ALA A 38 -10.18 -3.51 3.89
C ALA A 38 -11.67 -3.15 3.76
N THR A 39 -11.99 -2.30 2.80
CA THR A 39 -13.37 -1.98 2.43
C THR A 39 -13.74 -2.73 1.16
N VAL A 40 -14.85 -3.47 1.18
CA VAL A 40 -15.36 -4.23 0.04
C VAL A 40 -16.83 -3.88 -0.16
N THR A 41 -17.21 -3.64 -1.40
CA THR A 41 -18.61 -3.34 -1.77
C THR A 41 -19.00 -4.20 -2.96
N LEU A 42 -20.15 -4.87 -2.83
CA LEU A 42 -20.80 -5.62 -3.90
C LEU A 42 -21.96 -4.81 -4.47
N GLY A 43 -22.28 -5.01 -5.75
CA GLY A 43 -23.45 -4.43 -6.38
C GLY A 43 -24.75 -5.09 -5.91
N ALA A 44 -25.87 -4.37 -5.98
CA ALA A 44 -27.19 -4.79 -5.50
C ALA A 44 -27.72 -6.11 -6.11
N ALA A 45 -27.11 -6.63 -7.17
CA ALA A 45 -27.47 -7.93 -7.75
C ALA A 45 -26.90 -9.14 -7.00
N ALA A 46 -25.94 -8.95 -6.09
CA ALA A 46 -25.30 -10.05 -5.35
C ALA A 46 -26.07 -10.50 -4.09
N THR A 47 -26.96 -9.67 -3.55
CA THR A 47 -27.67 -9.91 -2.28
C THR A 47 -29.09 -10.46 -2.43
N ALA A 48 -29.53 -10.82 -3.64
CA ALA A 48 -30.88 -11.33 -3.87
C ALA A 48 -30.95 -12.86 -3.71
N THR A 49 -30.95 -13.35 -2.46
CA THR A 49 -31.52 -14.67 -2.16
C THR A 49 -32.42 -14.58 -0.91
N ALA A 50 -33.64 -14.08 -1.09
CA ALA A 50 -34.81 -14.41 -0.27
C ALA A 50 -36.06 -13.81 -0.95
N GLU A 51 -36.87 -14.65 -1.58
CA GLU A 51 -38.21 -14.30 -2.07
C GLU A 51 -39.21 -14.17 -0.89
N ASP A 52 -39.93 -13.05 -0.92
CA ASP A 52 -41.31 -12.72 -0.50
C ASP A 52 -42.19 -13.77 0.24
N GLU A 53 -42.64 -13.43 1.47
CA GLU A 53 -43.99 -13.73 2.02
C GLU A 53 -44.28 -12.79 3.24
N PRO A 54 -45.56 -12.40 3.54
CA PRO A 54 -45.85 -11.35 4.55
C PRO A 54 -46.17 -11.83 5.99
N GLU A 55 -45.71 -11.02 6.98
CA GLU A 55 -46.10 -10.86 8.42
C GLU A 55 -45.78 -11.98 9.44
N PRO A 56 -45.36 -11.70 10.72
CA PRO A 56 -45.87 -10.69 11.67
C PRO A 56 -44.80 -9.87 12.45
N GLU A 57 -45.21 -9.10 13.48
CA GLU A 57 -44.47 -8.09 14.28
C GLU A 57 -42.96 -8.35 14.56
N PRO A 58 -42.08 -7.32 14.49
CA PRO A 58 -40.63 -7.52 14.51
C PRO A 58 -40.12 -7.88 15.91
N GLU A 59 -39.73 -9.15 16.08
CA GLU A 59 -38.56 -9.47 16.91
C GLU A 59 -37.36 -8.66 16.36
N PRO A 60 -36.39 -8.22 17.19
CA PRO A 60 -35.18 -7.62 16.67
C PRO A 60 -34.52 -8.64 15.73
N GLU A 61 -34.61 -8.39 14.42
CA GLU A 61 -33.98 -9.23 13.41
C GLU A 61 -32.51 -9.39 13.78
N PRO A 62 -31.96 -10.62 13.82
CA PRO A 62 -30.53 -10.80 13.99
C PRO A 62 -29.83 -10.03 12.88
N GLU A 63 -28.80 -9.24 13.22
CA GLU A 63 -28.00 -8.52 12.22
C GLU A 63 -27.58 -9.52 11.12
N PRO A 64 -27.80 -9.21 9.83
CA PRO A 64 -27.48 -10.14 8.76
C PRO A 64 -26.00 -10.48 8.78
N GLU A 65 -25.68 -11.77 8.76
CA GLU A 65 -24.29 -12.24 8.73
C GLU A 65 -23.59 -11.67 7.48
N PRO A 66 -22.32 -11.22 7.61
CA PRO A 66 -21.58 -10.68 6.48
C PRO A 66 -21.41 -11.76 5.39
N ASP A 67 -21.58 -11.35 4.13
CA ASP A 67 -21.43 -12.24 2.97
C ASP A 67 -20.04 -12.93 3.01
N PRO A 68 -19.96 -14.27 2.88
CA PRO A 68 -18.70 -15.00 2.95
C PRO A 68 -17.68 -14.55 1.89
N ILE A 69 -18.12 -14.05 0.74
CA ILE A 69 -17.24 -13.50 -0.31
C ILE A 69 -16.59 -12.21 0.18
N ILE A 70 -17.34 -11.35 0.88
CA ILE A 70 -16.79 -10.11 1.45
C ILE A 70 -15.68 -10.43 2.44
N GLU A 71 -15.91 -11.39 3.33
CA GLU A 71 -14.91 -11.79 4.34
C GLU A 71 -13.68 -12.43 3.70
N ALA A 72 -13.86 -13.28 2.68
CA ALA A 72 -12.75 -13.87 1.94
C ALA A 72 -11.88 -12.79 1.26
N ILE A 73 -12.50 -11.80 0.60
CA ILE A 73 -11.78 -10.70 -0.05
C ILE A 73 -11.06 -9.84 1.00
N ARG A 74 -11.73 -9.50 2.11
CA ARG A 74 -11.09 -8.73 3.20
C ARG A 74 -9.87 -9.44 3.75
N ALA A 75 -9.99 -10.74 4.03
CA ALA A 75 -8.88 -11.53 4.55
C ALA A 75 -7.69 -11.56 3.57
N ASP A 76 -7.96 -11.71 2.27
CA ASP A 76 -6.93 -11.69 1.23
C ASP A 76 -6.26 -10.32 1.11
N VAL A 77 -7.04 -9.23 1.10
CA VAL A 77 -6.52 -7.84 1.06
C VAL A 77 -5.59 -7.56 2.24
N LEU A 78 -5.97 -8.01 3.44
CA LEU A 78 -5.18 -7.84 4.66
C LEU A 78 -3.93 -8.72 4.67
N ALA A 79 -4.03 -9.96 4.19
CA ALA A 79 -2.89 -10.88 4.11
C ALA A 79 -1.83 -10.41 3.10
N GLU A 80 -2.26 -9.79 2.00
CA GLU A 80 -1.39 -9.25 0.96
C GLU A 80 -0.91 -7.81 1.24
N ALA A 81 -1.34 -7.19 2.35
CA ALA A 81 -0.89 -5.85 2.69
C ALA A 81 0.64 -5.84 2.91
N PRO A 82 1.38 -4.93 2.26
CA PRO A 82 2.84 -4.89 2.32
C PRO A 82 3.36 -4.48 3.71
N VAL A 83 2.51 -3.86 4.50
CA VAL A 83 2.78 -3.41 5.87
C VAL A 83 1.60 -3.82 6.75
N GLN A 84 1.91 -4.32 7.94
CA GLN A 84 0.97 -4.60 9.02
C GLN A 84 1.13 -3.57 10.15
N ALA A 85 0.24 -3.60 11.13
CA ALA A 85 0.34 -2.74 12.31
C ALA A 85 1.72 -2.85 12.98
N GLY A 86 2.33 -1.70 13.27
CA GLY A 86 3.69 -1.58 13.81
C GLY A 86 4.81 -1.58 12.77
N GLY A 87 4.51 -1.86 11.50
CA GLY A 87 5.40 -1.59 10.38
C GLY A 87 5.30 -0.14 9.88
N GLY A 88 5.79 0.14 8.68
CA GLY A 88 5.64 1.45 8.08
C GLY A 88 6.48 1.69 6.84
N TYR A 89 6.40 2.93 6.34
CA TYR A 89 7.17 3.41 5.21
C TYR A 89 8.11 4.54 5.62
N VAL A 90 9.28 4.57 5.03
CA VAL A 90 10.20 5.72 5.08
C VAL A 90 10.51 6.14 3.66
N LEU A 91 10.25 7.40 3.35
CA LEU A 91 10.53 8.01 2.06
C LEU A 91 11.71 8.96 2.23
N GLU A 92 12.81 8.66 1.55
CA GLU A 92 14.01 9.50 1.48
C GLU A 92 14.01 10.25 0.14
N PHE A 93 13.79 11.56 0.19
CA PHE A 93 13.72 12.40 -0.99
C PHE A 93 15.13 12.73 -1.49
N LEU A 94 15.46 12.16 -2.65
CA LEU A 94 16.67 12.50 -3.41
C LEU A 94 16.40 13.62 -4.41
N TYR A 95 15.15 13.73 -4.87
CA TYR A 95 14.64 14.75 -5.77
C TYR A 95 13.29 15.26 -5.28
N HIS A 96 12.82 16.39 -5.81
CA HIS A 96 11.58 17.06 -5.38
C HIS A 96 10.38 16.12 -5.24
N ASN A 97 10.24 15.19 -6.19
CA ASN A 97 9.09 14.31 -6.30
C ASN A 97 9.45 12.82 -6.24
N SER A 98 10.69 12.45 -5.90
CA SER A 98 11.08 11.04 -5.93
C SER A 98 12.30 10.74 -5.07
N GLY A 99 12.49 9.46 -4.78
CA GLY A 99 13.65 8.98 -4.06
C GLY A 99 13.50 7.54 -3.62
N TRP A 100 14.20 7.17 -2.56
CA TRP A 100 14.18 5.82 -2.01
C TRP A 100 12.96 5.62 -1.12
N LEU A 101 12.44 4.40 -1.18
CA LEU A 101 11.39 3.90 -0.32
C LEU A 101 11.97 2.75 0.50
N TYR A 102 11.80 2.80 1.82
CA TYR A 102 12.05 1.67 2.70
C TYR A 102 10.74 1.27 3.33
N ILE A 103 10.44 -0.02 3.27
CA ILE A 103 9.20 -0.61 3.75
C ILE A 103 9.59 -1.55 4.88
N THR A 104 9.05 -1.34 6.07
CA THR A 104 9.16 -2.26 7.19
C THR A 104 7.83 -3.00 7.29
N PRO A 105 7.73 -4.27 6.83
CA PRO A 105 6.44 -4.96 6.76
C PRO A 105 5.77 -5.16 8.12
N ALA A 106 6.56 -5.41 9.17
CA ALA A 106 6.11 -5.61 10.55
C ALA A 106 7.27 -5.27 11.50
N PRO A 107 7.05 -5.07 12.81
CA PRO A 107 8.08 -4.64 13.77
C PRO A 107 9.39 -5.44 13.74
N ASP A 108 9.31 -6.75 13.52
CA ASP A 108 10.46 -7.66 13.52
C ASP A 108 10.85 -8.16 12.12
N ALA A 109 10.26 -7.58 11.06
CA ALA A 109 10.52 -7.97 9.68
C ALA A 109 11.72 -7.20 9.10
N ALA A 110 12.47 -7.86 8.22
CA ALA A 110 13.55 -7.20 7.47
C ALA A 110 12.97 -6.13 6.53
N PRO A 111 13.57 -4.93 6.43
CA PRO A 111 13.09 -3.91 5.51
C PRO A 111 13.24 -4.31 4.04
N ILE A 112 12.22 -3.99 3.25
CA ILE A 112 12.22 -4.08 1.79
C ILE A 112 12.59 -2.71 1.23
N THR A 113 13.41 -2.69 0.19
CA THR A 113 13.80 -1.44 -0.48
C THR A 113 13.06 -1.29 -1.79
N GLY A 114 12.65 -0.07 -2.10
CA GLY A 114 11.99 0.32 -3.33
C GLY A 114 12.30 1.76 -3.70
N SER A 115 11.51 2.32 -4.60
CA SER A 115 11.51 3.75 -4.90
C SER A 115 10.08 4.29 -4.88
N PHE A 116 9.95 5.60 -4.76
CA PHE A 116 8.66 6.28 -4.89
C PHE A 116 8.75 7.43 -5.89
N ASN A 117 7.61 7.75 -6.49
CA ASN A 117 7.44 8.99 -7.24
C ASN A 117 6.10 9.67 -6.90
N LYS A 118 6.10 11.01 -7.00
CA LYS A 118 4.93 11.87 -6.99
C LYS A 118 4.73 12.39 -8.41
N GLU A 119 3.54 12.19 -8.96
CA GLU A 119 3.19 12.83 -10.23
C GLU A 119 2.96 14.34 -9.97
N PRO A 120 3.60 15.26 -10.71
CA PRO A 120 3.48 16.70 -10.44
C PRO A 120 2.04 17.24 -10.52
N ASP A 121 1.20 16.60 -11.33
CA ASP A 121 -0.21 16.93 -11.53
C ASP A 121 -1.16 16.26 -10.53
N LYS A 122 -0.65 15.32 -9.70
CA LYS A 122 -1.42 14.57 -8.69
C LYS A 122 -0.71 14.62 -7.34
N PRO A 123 -0.74 15.78 -6.65
CA PRO A 123 0.04 16.01 -5.43
C PRO A 123 -0.41 15.11 -4.26
N ASP A 124 -1.65 14.64 -4.32
CA ASP A 124 -2.34 13.73 -3.40
C ASP A 124 -2.09 12.24 -3.73
N GLN A 125 -1.18 11.93 -4.65
CA GLN A 125 -0.80 10.56 -4.97
C GLN A 125 0.68 10.30 -4.70
N LEU A 126 0.94 9.08 -4.23
CA LEU A 126 2.28 8.50 -4.11
C LEU A 126 2.28 7.18 -4.86
N ARG A 127 3.22 7.01 -5.79
CA ARG A 127 3.40 5.73 -6.48
C ARG A 127 4.64 5.05 -5.95
N PHE A 128 4.46 3.82 -5.47
CA PHE A 128 5.50 3.01 -4.84
C PHE A 128 5.88 1.85 -5.76
N PHE A 129 7.18 1.65 -5.92
CA PHE A 129 7.76 0.53 -6.65
C PHE A 129 8.67 -0.25 -5.73
N TYR A 130 8.37 -1.52 -5.52
CA TYR A 130 9.17 -2.43 -4.71
C TYR A 130 8.89 -3.85 -5.16
N GLU A 131 9.89 -4.71 -5.14
CA GLU A 131 9.77 -6.07 -5.70
C GLU A 131 9.15 -6.02 -7.11
N ASP A 132 8.02 -6.72 -7.32
CA ASP A 132 7.23 -6.68 -8.57
C ASP A 132 5.97 -5.80 -8.43
N ALA A 133 5.82 -5.08 -7.31
CA ALA A 133 4.67 -4.25 -7.00
C ALA A 133 4.81 -2.84 -7.59
N ASP A 134 3.68 -2.34 -8.09
CA ASP A 134 3.49 -1.00 -8.62
C ASP A 134 2.14 -0.48 -8.14
N TYR A 135 2.16 0.22 -7.01
CA TYR A 135 0.94 0.72 -6.36
C TYR A 135 0.88 2.23 -6.37
N THR A 136 -0.25 2.75 -6.80
CA THR A 136 -0.61 4.16 -6.60
C THR A 136 -1.47 4.28 -5.35
N TYR A 137 -0.92 4.94 -4.34
CA TYR A 137 -1.58 5.30 -3.10
C TYR A 137 -2.21 6.69 -3.25
N ALA A 138 -3.51 6.78 -2.97
CA ALA A 138 -4.15 8.03 -2.65
C ALA A 138 -3.77 8.43 -1.22
N VAL A 139 -3.36 9.69 -1.04
CA VAL A 139 -2.94 10.27 0.23
C VAL A 139 -4.05 11.18 0.73
N SER A 140 -4.65 10.82 1.84
CA SER A 140 -5.66 11.62 2.52
C SER A 140 -5.28 11.83 3.98
N TYR A 141 -6.09 12.62 4.70
CA TYR A 141 -5.85 12.94 6.10
C TYR A 141 -7.07 12.60 6.95
N TYR A 142 -6.83 12.11 8.15
CA TYR A 142 -7.87 11.85 9.15
C TYR A 142 -7.43 12.40 10.51
N SER A 143 -8.38 12.57 11.43
CA SER A 143 -8.11 13.06 12.78
C SER A 143 -8.33 11.94 13.79
N GLU A 144 -7.33 11.69 14.63
CA GLU A 144 -7.41 10.77 15.76
C GLU A 144 -6.75 11.43 16.96
N GLU A 145 -7.44 11.45 18.11
CA GLU A 145 -6.98 12.15 19.32
C GLU A 145 -6.60 13.62 19.11
N GLY A 146 -7.29 14.29 18.16
CA GLY A 146 -7.05 15.70 17.82
C GLY A 146 -5.79 15.96 16.99
N LYS A 147 -5.13 14.91 16.48
CA LYS A 147 -3.97 15.03 15.59
C LYS A 147 -4.35 14.65 14.16
N SER A 148 -3.86 15.44 13.20
CA SER A 148 -3.99 15.10 11.77
C SER A 148 -2.97 14.01 11.41
N LEU A 149 -3.45 12.91 10.87
CA LEU A 149 -2.70 11.72 10.49
C LEU A 149 -2.90 11.44 9.00
N THR A 150 -1.95 10.74 8.39
CA THR A 150 -2.06 10.35 6.97
C THR A 150 -2.80 9.03 6.83
N LEU A 151 -3.69 8.93 5.87
CA LEU A 151 -4.31 7.68 5.44
C LEU A 151 -3.85 7.40 4.01
N LEU A 152 -3.22 6.24 3.83
CA LEU A 152 -2.79 5.74 2.53
C LEU A 152 -3.82 4.74 2.03
N THR A 153 -4.40 4.99 0.85
CA THR A 153 -5.46 4.14 0.28
C THR A 153 -5.03 3.59 -1.07
N VAL A 154 -5.19 2.28 -1.29
CA VAL A 154 -4.99 1.62 -2.58
C VAL A 154 -6.30 1.06 -3.08
N ASP A 155 -6.66 1.38 -4.31
CA ASP A 155 -7.77 0.76 -5.03
C ASP A 155 -7.32 -0.59 -5.62
N LEU A 156 -7.90 -1.67 -5.11
CA LEU A 156 -7.65 -3.05 -5.54
C LEU A 156 -8.84 -3.62 -6.33
N THR A 157 -9.83 -2.79 -6.68
CA THR A 157 -11.08 -3.22 -7.31
C THR A 157 -10.83 -4.05 -8.56
N ALA A 158 -9.97 -3.58 -9.46
CA ALA A 158 -9.67 -4.30 -10.71
C ALA A 158 -9.04 -5.69 -10.46
N LYS A 159 -8.16 -5.81 -9.45
CA LYS A 159 -7.56 -7.09 -9.06
C LYS A 159 -8.64 -8.08 -8.62
N TYR A 160 -9.49 -7.67 -7.68
CA TYR A 160 -10.49 -8.56 -7.11
C TYR A 160 -11.68 -8.82 -8.03
N GLN A 161 -12.04 -7.90 -8.92
CA GLN A 161 -12.97 -8.18 -10.02
C GLN A 161 -12.45 -9.27 -10.95
N ALA A 162 -11.14 -9.32 -11.22
CA ALA A 162 -10.55 -10.37 -12.05
C ALA A 162 -10.52 -11.74 -11.34
N LEU A 163 -10.27 -11.75 -10.02
CA LEU A 163 -10.25 -12.98 -9.21
C LEU A 163 -11.67 -13.54 -8.96
N TYR A 164 -12.66 -12.66 -8.81
CA TYR A 164 -14.06 -13.00 -8.52
C TYR A 164 -15.02 -12.36 -9.54
N PRO A 165 -14.98 -12.78 -10.81
CA PRO A 165 -15.71 -12.11 -11.90
C PRO A 165 -17.24 -12.15 -11.75
N THR A 166 -17.76 -13.10 -10.98
CA THR A 166 -19.21 -13.27 -10.74
C THR A 166 -19.69 -12.66 -9.43
N ALA A 167 -18.79 -12.15 -8.58
CA ALA A 167 -19.16 -11.62 -7.26
C ALA A 167 -19.83 -10.25 -7.30
N GLY A 168 -19.87 -9.59 -8.47
CA GLY A 168 -20.50 -8.28 -8.61
C GLY A 168 -19.77 -7.18 -7.82
N ILE A 169 -18.46 -7.31 -7.61
CA ILE A 169 -17.64 -6.36 -6.87
C ILE A 169 -17.67 -5.00 -7.56
N THR A 170 -18.03 -3.95 -6.82
CA THR A 170 -18.02 -2.56 -7.30
C THR A 170 -16.85 -1.76 -6.73
N LYS A 171 -16.34 -2.15 -5.55
CA LYS A 171 -15.21 -1.48 -4.91
C LYS A 171 -14.45 -2.41 -3.98
N VAL A 172 -13.12 -2.36 -4.03
CA VAL A 172 -12.21 -2.94 -3.03
C VAL A 172 -11.08 -1.97 -2.75
N GLU A 173 -10.94 -1.54 -1.50
CA GLU A 173 -9.88 -0.64 -1.06
C GLU A 173 -9.13 -1.23 0.12
N ARG A 174 -7.80 -1.08 0.10
CA ARG A 174 -6.96 -1.25 1.28
C ARG A 174 -6.68 0.12 1.89
N LEU A 175 -6.90 0.25 3.18
CA LEU A 175 -6.72 1.46 3.96
C LEU A 175 -5.61 1.24 4.98
N GLU A 176 -4.56 2.03 4.91
CA GLU A 176 -3.40 1.96 5.80
C GLU A 176 -3.35 3.23 6.64
N TYR A 177 -3.79 3.11 7.89
CA TYR A 177 -3.86 4.22 8.84
C TYR A 177 -2.49 4.43 9.46
N THR A 178 -1.95 5.64 9.30
CA THR A 178 -0.63 5.99 9.85
C THR A 178 -0.75 6.61 11.23
N THR A 179 0.31 6.53 12.02
CA THR A 179 0.42 7.21 13.30
C THR A 179 1.58 8.21 13.28
N HIS A 180 1.77 8.94 14.37
CA HIS A 180 2.99 9.72 14.54
C HIS A 180 4.17 8.77 14.79
N PRO A 181 5.37 9.08 14.29
CA PRO A 181 6.57 8.36 14.72
C PRO A 181 6.65 8.40 16.25
N PHE A 182 6.86 7.21 16.84
CA PHE A 182 6.99 7.00 18.28
C PHE A 182 8.21 7.71 18.87
#